data_AF-A0A9D9CQB8-F1
#
_entry.id   AF-A0A9D9CQB8-F1
#
_cell.length_a   1.000
_cell.length_b   1.000
_cell.length_c   1.000
_cell.angle_alpha   90.00
_cell.angle_beta   90.00
_cell.angle_gamma   90.00
#
_symmetry.space_group_name_H-M   'P 1'
#
loop_
_entity.id
_entity.type
_entity.pdbx_description
1 polymer ?
#
loop_
_entity_poly.entity_id
_entity_poly.type
_entity_poly.pdbx_seq_one_letter_code
_entity_poly.pdbx_strand_id
1 'polypeptide(L)'
;MAKISLSLKKRAAMISGTTLIIVFIIAIALMIYSISKWKVHPFLAIMGISLILAIAVGLPLESIPNTIGKGFSSIFASIGIVIILGTIIGLILEKTGAAITLADAIIRVIGTRFPQLAIMLIGWIVSIPVFCDSGFIIVNPIRKWLSRKSNFSSVSLTVALSAGLYLAHVFIPPTPGPIAAAGMLGLENHLLWVILFGMGISIIPLIAAYFFSTYIGTKVKSDEELDIEEISEAYQQENLPS
;
A
#
# COMPACT_ATOMS: atom_id res chain seq x y z
N MET A 1 10.64 -49.29 3.87
CA MET A 1 10.86 -47.92 3.33
C MET A 1 10.19 -47.66 1.97
N ALA A 2 10.30 -48.55 0.98
CA ALA A 2 9.72 -48.32 -0.37
C ALA A 2 8.17 -48.18 -0.41
N LYS A 3 7.43 -48.89 0.44
CA LYS A 3 5.95 -48.80 0.52
C LYS A 3 5.43 -47.44 1.05
N ILE A 4 6.19 -46.79 1.94
CA ILE A 4 5.82 -45.48 2.52
C ILE A 4 6.04 -44.37 1.47
N SER A 5 7.16 -44.45 0.73
CA SER A 5 7.43 -43.59 -0.42
C SER A 5 6.36 -43.72 -1.52
N LEU A 6 5.92 -44.95 -1.84
CA LEU A 6 4.84 -45.18 -2.81
C LEU A 6 3.47 -44.68 -2.33
N SER A 7 3.18 -44.78 -1.03
CA SER A 7 1.96 -44.26 -0.41
C SER A 7 1.90 -42.73 -0.41
N LEU A 8 3.04 -42.07 -0.20
CA LEU A 8 3.16 -40.60 -0.29
C LEU A 8 3.01 -40.12 -1.75
N LYS A 9 3.63 -40.80 -2.71
CA LYS A 9 3.47 -40.50 -4.15
C LYS A 9 2.03 -40.69 -4.63
N LYS A 10 1.31 -41.69 -4.11
CA LYS A 10 -0.14 -41.87 -4.36
C LYS A 10 -1.01 -40.82 -3.68
N ARG A 11 -0.65 -40.33 -2.49
CA ARG A 11 -1.38 -39.24 -1.81
C ARG A 11 -1.21 -37.89 -2.51
N ALA A 12 0.00 -37.56 -2.97
CA ALA A 12 0.23 -36.38 -3.81
C ALA A 12 -0.56 -36.46 -5.14
N ALA A 13 -0.80 -37.66 -5.67
CA ALA A 13 -1.64 -37.90 -6.84
C ALA A 13 -3.16 -37.95 -6.54
N MET A 14 -3.58 -37.91 -5.27
CA MET A 14 -4.98 -38.06 -4.81
C MET A 14 -5.54 -36.80 -4.13
N ILE A 15 -4.88 -35.65 -4.26
CA ILE A 15 -5.49 -34.37 -3.88
C ILE A 15 -6.19 -33.84 -5.12
N SER A 16 -7.52 -33.92 -5.14
CA SER A 16 -8.34 -33.26 -6.17
C SER A 16 -7.95 -31.77 -6.25
N GLY A 17 -7.93 -31.19 -7.45
CA GLY A 17 -7.60 -29.76 -7.62
C GLY A 17 -8.45 -28.84 -6.73
N THR A 18 -9.70 -29.24 -6.45
CA THR A 18 -10.58 -28.58 -5.49
C THR A 18 -10.06 -28.61 -4.05
N THR A 19 -9.54 -29.75 -3.59
CA THR A 19 -8.93 -29.90 -2.26
C THR A 19 -7.66 -29.05 -2.13
N LEU A 20 -6.85 -28.95 -3.18
CA LEU A 20 -5.64 -28.12 -3.16
C LEU A 20 -5.99 -26.63 -2.98
N ILE A 21 -7.00 -26.14 -3.70
CA ILE A 21 -7.50 -24.76 -3.57
C ILE A 21 -7.99 -24.49 -2.15
N ILE A 22 -8.75 -25.43 -1.56
CA ILE A 22 -9.25 -25.28 -0.18
C ILE A 22 -8.08 -25.21 0.81
N VAL A 23 -7.12 -26.13 0.73
CA VAL A 23 -5.94 -26.13 1.60
C VAL A 23 -5.11 -24.86 1.43
N PHE A 24 -5.00 -24.35 0.20
CA PHE A 24 -4.30 -23.11 -0.09
C PHE A 24 -4.99 -21.88 0.52
N ILE A 25 -6.32 -21.77 0.39
CA ILE A 25 -7.10 -20.69 1.03
C ILE A 25 -6.96 -20.74 2.56
N ILE A 26 -7.02 -21.94 3.14
CA ILE A 26 -6.80 -22.12 4.59
C ILE A 26 -5.39 -21.68 4.98
N ALA A 27 -4.36 -22.00 4.19
CA ALA A 27 -3.00 -21.57 4.45
C ALA A 27 -2.86 -20.04 4.41
N ILE A 28 -3.50 -19.36 3.46
CA ILE A 28 -3.54 -17.88 3.41
C ILE A 28 -4.26 -17.31 4.63
N ALA A 29 -5.42 -17.88 5.00
CA ALA A 29 -6.16 -17.43 6.17
C ALA A 29 -5.35 -17.60 7.46
N LEU A 30 -4.67 -18.74 7.61
CA LEU A 30 -3.77 -19.00 8.73
C LEU A 30 -2.60 -18.01 8.75
N MET A 31 -2.06 -17.65 7.57
CA MET A 31 -0.99 -16.66 7.44
C MET A 31 -1.42 -15.28 7.89
N ILE A 32 -2.56 -14.80 7.38
CA ILE A 32 -3.12 -13.53 7.80
C ILE A 32 -3.40 -13.55 9.31
N TYR A 33 -3.93 -14.66 9.83
CA TYR A 33 -4.20 -14.80 11.27
C TYR A 33 -2.93 -14.79 12.13
N SER A 34 -1.86 -15.51 11.73
CA SER A 34 -0.58 -15.52 12.45
C SER A 34 0.09 -14.14 12.46
N ILE A 35 -0.01 -13.38 11.36
CA ILE A 35 0.54 -12.02 11.29
C ILE A 35 -0.31 -11.07 12.14
N SER A 36 -1.63 -11.06 11.95
CA SER A 36 -2.51 -10.06 12.57
C SER A 36 -2.78 -10.31 14.06
N LYS A 37 -2.94 -11.57 14.49
CA LYS A 37 -3.33 -11.91 15.87
C LYS A 37 -2.14 -12.30 16.73
N TRP A 38 -1.27 -13.16 16.20
CA TRP A 38 -0.09 -13.64 16.94
C TRP A 38 1.11 -12.72 16.79
N LYS A 39 1.03 -11.68 15.93
CA LYS A 39 2.10 -10.69 15.71
C LYS A 39 3.44 -11.34 15.35
N VAL A 40 3.39 -12.48 14.67
CA VAL A 40 4.60 -13.14 14.15
C VAL A 40 5.14 -12.29 13.00
N HIS A 41 6.46 -12.13 12.96
CA HIS A 41 7.12 -11.39 11.88
C HIS A 41 6.72 -11.98 10.51
N PRO A 42 6.31 -11.15 9.51
CA PRO A 42 5.75 -11.65 8.24
C PRO A 42 6.63 -12.68 7.55
N PHE A 43 7.95 -12.47 7.55
CA PHE A 43 8.92 -13.43 7.00
C PHE A 43 8.82 -14.81 7.66
N LEU A 44 8.76 -14.87 8.99
CA LEU A 44 8.66 -16.14 9.72
C LEU A 44 7.29 -16.80 9.49
N ALA A 45 6.22 -16.01 9.42
CA ALA A 45 4.88 -16.51 9.15
C ALA A 45 4.80 -17.18 7.76
N ILE A 46 5.30 -16.52 6.72
CA ILE A 46 5.30 -17.05 5.35
C ILE A 46 6.13 -18.35 5.27
N MET A 47 7.32 -18.38 5.88
CA MET A 47 8.19 -19.57 5.89
C MET A 47 7.58 -20.73 6.66
N GLY A 48 7.04 -20.48 7.86
CA GLY A 48 6.40 -21.51 8.67
C GLY A 48 5.17 -22.11 8.00
N ILE A 49 4.38 -21.28 7.32
CA ILE A 49 3.15 -21.72 6.66
C ILE A 49 3.44 -22.43 5.34
N SER A 50 4.47 -22.00 4.61
CA SER A 50 4.97 -22.75 3.46
C SER A 50 5.43 -24.16 3.85
N LEU A 51 6.05 -24.32 5.03
CA LEU A 51 6.43 -25.64 5.56
C LEU A 51 5.19 -26.49 5.91
N ILE A 52 4.23 -25.92 6.63
CA ILE A 52 2.97 -26.60 6.98
C ILE A 52 2.22 -27.02 5.71
N LEU A 53 2.13 -26.13 4.72
CA LEU A 53 1.48 -26.40 3.44
C LEU A 53 2.20 -27.52 2.67
N ALA A 54 3.53 -27.49 2.61
CA ALA A 54 4.32 -28.51 1.94
C ALA A 54 4.08 -29.91 2.54
N ILE A 55 3.99 -29.99 3.87
CA ILE A 55 3.66 -31.23 4.59
C ILE A 55 2.21 -31.64 4.31
N ALA A 56 1.26 -30.70 4.34
CA ALA A 56 -0.16 -30.96 4.11
C ALA A 56 -0.44 -31.49 2.68
N VAL A 57 0.29 -30.99 1.69
CA VAL A 57 0.22 -31.44 0.28
C VAL A 57 0.96 -32.78 0.07
N GLY A 58 1.78 -33.21 1.04
CA GLY A 58 2.47 -34.50 1.02
C GLY A 58 3.75 -34.50 0.19
N LEU A 59 4.45 -33.35 0.10
CA LEU A 59 5.78 -33.30 -0.52
C LEU A 59 6.77 -34.20 0.24
N PRO A 60 7.70 -34.89 -0.46
CA PRO A 60 8.77 -35.62 0.19
C PRO A 60 9.58 -34.70 1.12
N LEU A 61 9.79 -35.09 2.38
CA LEU A 61 10.47 -34.27 3.39
C LEU A 61 11.84 -33.76 2.94
N GLU A 62 12.59 -34.57 2.19
CA GLU A 62 13.90 -34.23 1.63
C GLU A 62 13.82 -33.11 0.57
N SER A 63 12.68 -32.97 -0.10
CA SER A 63 12.47 -31.98 -1.17
C SER A 63 11.92 -30.65 -0.67
N ILE A 64 11.41 -30.59 0.57
CA ILE A 64 10.76 -29.40 1.13
C ILE A 64 11.73 -28.21 1.21
N PRO A 65 12.94 -28.35 1.83
CA PRO A 65 13.86 -27.21 1.93
C PRO A 65 14.28 -26.67 0.57
N ASN A 66 14.51 -27.56 -0.41
CA ASN A 66 14.85 -27.17 -1.78
C ASN A 66 13.70 -26.46 -2.49
N THR A 67 12.45 -26.90 -2.29
CA THR A 67 11.28 -26.29 -2.94
C THR A 67 11.01 -24.89 -2.39
N ILE A 68 11.00 -24.76 -1.06
CA ILE A 68 10.79 -23.47 -0.39
C ILE A 68 11.96 -22.52 -0.71
N GLY A 69 13.20 -23.02 -0.62
CA GLY A 69 14.40 -22.26 -0.93
C GLY A 69 14.43 -21.75 -2.36
N LYS A 70 14.13 -22.61 -3.35
CA LYS A 70 14.04 -22.18 -4.76
C LYS A 70 12.95 -21.14 -4.98
N GLY A 71 11.77 -21.33 -4.40
CA GLY A 71 10.67 -20.36 -4.50
C GLY A 71 11.06 -18.99 -3.93
N PHE A 72 11.65 -18.98 -2.73
CA PHE A 72 12.13 -17.75 -2.10
C PHE A 72 13.26 -17.09 -2.89
N SER A 73 14.29 -17.83 -3.27
CA SER A 73 15.45 -17.29 -4.00
C SER A 73 15.08 -16.78 -5.39
N SER A 74 14.14 -17.42 -6.09
CA SER A 74 13.66 -16.95 -7.39
C SER A 74 12.99 -15.58 -7.26
N ILE A 75 12.07 -15.43 -6.30
CA ILE A 75 11.41 -14.14 -6.03
C ILE A 75 12.45 -13.10 -5.62
N PHE A 76 13.37 -13.45 -4.73
CA PHE A 76 14.41 -12.52 -4.27
C PHE A 76 15.34 -12.07 -5.41
N ALA A 77 15.71 -12.97 -6.33
CA ALA A 77 16.53 -12.65 -7.49
C ALA A 77 15.81 -11.72 -8.48
N SER A 78 14.53 -11.99 -8.76
CA SER A 78 13.72 -11.23 -9.71
C SER A 78 13.47 -9.79 -9.25
N ILE A 79 13.21 -9.57 -7.96
CA ILE A 79 12.62 -8.30 -7.50
C ILE A 79 13.24 -7.72 -6.23
N GLY A 80 14.15 -8.45 -5.56
CA GLY A 80 14.81 -7.97 -4.34
C GLY A 80 15.61 -6.69 -4.55
N ILE A 81 16.39 -6.60 -5.63
CA ILE A 81 17.23 -5.42 -5.91
C ILE A 81 16.40 -4.17 -6.17
N VAL A 82 15.28 -4.30 -6.90
CA VAL A 82 14.39 -3.18 -7.21
C VAL A 82 13.74 -2.65 -5.94
N ILE A 83 13.29 -3.54 -5.05
CA ILE A 83 12.73 -3.17 -3.75
C ILE A 83 13.78 -2.45 -2.89
N ILE A 84 14.98 -3.00 -2.76
CA ILE A 84 16.05 -2.39 -1.94
C ILE A 84 16.38 -0.98 -2.45
N LEU A 85 16.64 -0.82 -3.75
CA LEU A 85 16.94 0.49 -4.35
C LEU A 85 15.75 1.45 -4.20
N GLY A 86 14.52 0.99 -4.43
CA GLY A 86 13.31 1.77 -4.24
C GLY A 86 13.17 2.29 -2.81
N THR A 87 13.39 1.43 -1.80
CA THR A 87 13.34 1.84 -0.38
C THR A 87 14.43 2.83 0.00
N ILE A 88 15.65 2.69 -0.54
CA ILE A 88 16.75 3.63 -0.29
C ILE A 88 16.42 4.99 -0.87
N ILE A 89 15.96 5.04 -2.14
CA ILE A 89 15.55 6.28 -2.80
C ILE A 89 14.40 6.93 -2.03
N GLY A 90 13.38 6.15 -1.65
CA GLY A 90 12.24 6.63 -0.86
C GLY A 90 12.65 7.22 0.48
N LEU A 91 13.55 6.54 1.20
CA LEU A 91 14.06 7.01 2.48
C LEU A 91 14.91 8.28 2.33
N ILE A 92 15.72 8.39 1.27
CA ILE A 92 16.47 9.61 0.97
C ILE A 92 15.52 10.77 0.66
N LEU A 93 14.49 10.57 -0.16
CA LEU A 93 13.49 11.59 -0.48
C LEU A 93 12.70 12.06 0.75
N GLU A 94 12.41 11.14 1.68
CA GLU A 94 11.81 11.44 2.98
C GLU A 94 12.76 12.27 3.86
N LYS A 95 14.01 11.82 4.04
CA LYS A 95 14.96 12.48 4.96
C LYS A 95 15.50 13.81 4.46
N THR A 96 15.57 14.00 3.14
CA THR A 96 16.05 15.25 2.54
C THR A 96 14.98 16.34 2.46
N GLY A 97 13.71 16.03 2.73
CA GLY A 97 12.60 16.96 2.52
C GLY A 97 12.26 17.18 1.04
N ALA A 98 12.84 16.42 0.12
CA ALA A 98 12.52 16.47 -1.30
C ALA A 98 11.03 16.15 -1.56
N ALA A 99 10.44 15.25 -0.76
CA ALA A 99 9.00 14.96 -0.80
C ALA A 99 8.13 16.19 -0.51
N ILE A 100 8.53 17.05 0.44
CA ILE A 100 7.83 18.30 0.78
C ILE A 100 7.97 19.30 -0.37
N THR A 101 9.18 19.42 -0.93
CA THR A 101 9.44 20.30 -2.09
C THR A 101 8.62 19.89 -3.31
N LEU A 102 8.45 18.59 -3.55
CA LEU A 102 7.61 18.05 -4.61
C LEU A 102 6.14 18.42 -4.40
N ALA A 103 5.65 18.27 -3.17
CA ALA A 103 4.29 18.64 -2.80
C ALA A 103 4.02 20.14 -3.01
N ASP A 104 4.96 21.00 -2.59
CA ASP A 104 4.87 22.45 -2.80
C ASP A 104 4.87 22.83 -4.29
N ALA A 105 5.68 22.16 -5.11
CA ALA A 105 5.70 22.37 -6.56
C ALA A 105 4.35 22.04 -7.20
N ILE A 106 3.73 20.93 -6.79
CA ILE A 106 2.40 20.52 -7.28
C ILE A 106 1.33 21.55 -6.88
N ILE A 107 1.38 22.09 -5.66
CA ILE A 107 0.46 23.15 -5.22
C ILE A 107 0.60 24.41 -6.08
N ARG A 108 1.83 24.78 -6.45
CA ARG A 108 2.06 25.95 -7.32
C ARG A 108 1.48 25.76 -8.72
N VAL A 109 1.46 24.54 -9.23
CA VAL A 109 0.94 24.22 -10.57
C VAL A 109 -0.58 24.12 -10.59
N ILE A 110 -1.17 23.36 -9.65
CA ILE A 110 -2.63 23.14 -9.59
C ILE A 110 -3.35 24.37 -9.02
N GLY A 111 -2.68 25.09 -8.12
CA GLY A 111 -3.22 26.21 -7.37
C GLY A 111 -4.16 25.76 -6.25
N THR A 112 -4.68 26.75 -5.51
CA THR A 112 -5.58 26.53 -4.36
C THR A 112 -7.07 26.48 -4.76
N ARG A 113 -7.38 26.46 -6.07
CA ARG A 113 -8.75 26.48 -6.58
C ARG A 113 -9.51 25.17 -6.34
N PHE A 114 -8.80 24.04 -6.32
CA PHE A 114 -9.35 22.71 -6.07
C PHE A 114 -8.49 21.96 -5.04
N PRO A 115 -8.62 22.27 -3.74
CA PRO A 115 -7.70 21.78 -2.71
C PRO A 115 -7.76 20.27 -2.51
N GLN A 116 -8.94 19.63 -2.66
CA GLN A 116 -9.05 18.17 -2.63
C GLN A 116 -8.28 17.50 -3.77
N LEU A 117 -8.37 18.05 -4.98
CA LEU A 117 -7.66 17.52 -6.13
C LEU A 117 -6.15 17.72 -5.98
N ALA A 118 -5.73 18.90 -5.51
CA ALA A 118 -4.34 19.21 -5.27
C ALA A 118 -3.72 18.24 -4.26
N ILE A 119 -4.34 18.06 -3.08
CA ILE A 119 -3.80 17.19 -2.04
C ILE A 119 -3.83 15.71 -2.43
N MET A 120 -4.83 15.28 -3.20
CA MET A 120 -4.90 13.92 -3.73
C MET A 120 -3.78 13.65 -4.74
N LEU A 121 -3.51 14.58 -5.66
CA LEU A 121 -2.43 14.43 -6.65
C LEU A 121 -1.05 14.52 -6.00
N ILE A 122 -0.87 15.35 -4.98
CA ILE A 122 0.33 15.35 -4.15
C ILE A 122 0.54 13.96 -3.54
N GLY A 123 -0.48 13.40 -2.88
CA GLY A 123 -0.43 12.07 -2.31
C GLY A 123 -0.06 11.00 -3.34
N TRP A 124 -0.69 11.04 -4.51
CA TRP A 124 -0.45 10.09 -5.60
C TRP A 124 1.00 10.14 -6.12
N ILE A 125 1.56 11.33 -6.36
CA ILE A 125 2.92 11.47 -6.87
C ILE A 125 3.95 11.15 -5.79
N VAL A 126 3.78 11.68 -4.57
CA VAL A 126 4.73 11.48 -3.47
C VAL A 126 4.77 10.02 -3.03
N SER A 127 3.65 9.29 -3.14
CA SER A 127 3.58 7.88 -2.73
C SER A 127 4.28 6.90 -3.69
N ILE A 128 4.70 7.33 -4.88
CA ILE A 128 5.46 6.46 -5.79
C ILE A 128 6.85 6.16 -5.18
N PRO A 129 7.64 7.17 -4.75
CA PRO A 129 8.89 6.92 -4.05
C PRO A 129 8.72 6.73 -2.54
N VAL A 130 7.77 7.39 -1.90
CA VAL A 130 7.62 7.37 -0.43
C VAL A 130 6.51 6.39 -0.03
N PHE A 131 6.72 5.62 1.03
CA PHE A 131 5.70 4.71 1.55
C PHE A 131 4.43 5.46 1.96
N CYS A 132 3.26 4.79 1.89
CA CYS A 132 1.97 5.41 2.19
C CYS A 132 1.89 5.97 3.63
N ASP A 133 2.44 5.24 4.60
CA ASP A 133 2.37 5.63 6.01
C ASP A 133 3.24 6.86 6.28
N SER A 134 4.51 6.81 5.86
CA SER A 134 5.44 7.95 5.96
C SER A 134 4.96 9.14 5.14
N GLY A 135 4.51 8.91 3.91
CA GLY A 135 4.06 9.94 2.98
C GLY A 135 2.87 10.72 3.53
N PHE A 136 1.93 10.04 4.19
CA PHE A 136 0.81 10.70 4.85
C PHE A 136 1.30 11.65 5.95
N ILE A 137 2.23 11.21 6.80
CA ILE A 137 2.80 12.03 7.88
C ILE A 137 3.55 13.25 7.32
N ILE A 138 4.34 13.06 6.26
CA ILE A 138 5.15 14.12 5.62
C ILE A 138 4.27 15.19 4.97
N VAL A 139 3.17 14.78 4.32
CA VAL A 139 2.25 15.69 3.61
C VAL A 139 1.17 16.26 4.54
N ASN A 140 0.99 15.69 5.73
CA ASN A 140 -0.02 16.14 6.70
C ASN A 140 0.07 17.65 7.06
N PRO A 141 1.26 18.26 7.28
CA PRO A 141 1.36 19.70 7.52
C PRO A 141 0.77 20.53 6.38
N ILE A 142 0.99 20.11 5.13
CA ILE A 142 0.46 20.75 3.92
C ILE A 142 -1.06 20.61 3.87
N ARG A 143 -1.59 19.43 4.19
CA ARG A 143 -3.04 19.19 4.32
C ARG A 143 -3.68 20.16 5.32
N LYS A 144 -3.11 20.27 6.52
CA LYS A 144 -3.62 21.18 7.58
C LYS A 144 -3.58 22.64 7.14
N TRP A 145 -2.48 23.07 6.51
CA TRP A 145 -2.38 24.42 5.95
C TRP A 145 -3.44 24.68 4.88
N LEU A 146 -3.67 23.72 3.99
CA LEU A 146 -4.66 23.84 2.92
C LEU A 146 -6.10 23.86 3.45
N SER A 147 -6.41 23.08 4.49
CA SER A 147 -7.71 23.12 5.17
C SER A 147 -7.99 24.51 5.75
N ARG A 148 -7.03 25.08 6.48
CA ARG A 148 -7.14 26.43 7.06
C ARG A 148 -7.30 27.53 6.01
N LYS A 149 -6.64 27.39 4.86
CA LYS A 149 -6.68 28.40 3.81
C LYS A 149 -7.91 28.33 2.91
N SER A 150 -8.51 27.15 2.76
CA SER A 150 -9.51 26.91 1.71
C SER A 150 -10.95 26.77 2.22
N ASN A 151 -11.21 26.88 3.53
CA ASN A 151 -12.53 26.66 4.16
C ASN A 151 -13.17 25.29 3.80
N PHE A 152 -12.38 24.35 3.29
CA PHE A 152 -12.84 23.00 3.01
C PHE A 152 -12.56 22.09 4.20
N SER A 153 -13.46 21.11 4.36
CA SER A 153 -13.38 20.11 5.42
C SER A 153 -12.01 19.41 5.47
N SER A 154 -11.40 19.39 6.66
CA SER A 154 -10.19 18.62 7.01
C SER A 154 -10.41 17.13 6.76
N VAL A 155 -11.62 16.61 6.99
CA VAL A 155 -11.99 15.22 6.68
C VAL A 155 -11.91 14.98 5.17
N SER A 156 -12.48 15.86 4.35
CA SER A 156 -12.43 15.76 2.89
C SER A 156 -10.99 15.69 2.38
N LEU A 157 -10.13 16.58 2.86
CA LEU A 157 -8.73 16.66 2.46
C LEU A 157 -7.92 15.46 2.96
N THR A 158 -8.24 14.92 4.13
CA THR A 158 -7.63 13.71 4.67
C THR A 158 -7.97 12.50 3.81
N VAL A 159 -9.24 12.31 3.47
CA VAL A 159 -9.69 11.21 2.61
C VAL A 159 -9.09 11.33 1.22
N ALA A 160 -9.06 12.54 0.65
CA ALA A 160 -8.44 12.80 -0.65
C ALA A 160 -6.93 12.47 -0.63
N LEU A 161 -6.21 12.89 0.41
CA LEU A 161 -4.80 12.58 0.59
C LEU A 161 -4.58 11.06 0.71
N SER A 162 -5.27 10.41 1.64
CA SER A 162 -5.15 8.95 1.83
C SER A 162 -5.45 8.17 0.56
N ALA A 163 -6.50 8.54 -0.18
CA ALA A 163 -6.83 7.90 -1.44
C ALA A 163 -5.69 8.04 -2.47
N GLY A 164 -5.14 9.25 -2.65
CA GLY A 164 -4.00 9.48 -3.54
C GLY A 164 -2.82 8.57 -3.19
N LEU A 165 -2.43 8.53 -1.91
CA LEU A 165 -1.31 7.68 -1.47
C LEU A 165 -1.58 6.19 -1.69
N TYR A 166 -2.71 5.67 -1.19
CA TYR A 166 -2.98 4.23 -1.29
C TYR A 166 -3.16 3.75 -2.73
N LEU A 167 -3.76 4.56 -3.60
CA LEU A 167 -3.92 4.20 -5.02
C LEU A 167 -2.57 4.12 -5.73
N ALA A 168 -1.67 5.08 -5.52
CA ALA A 168 -0.32 4.95 -6.08
C ALA A 168 0.41 3.73 -5.49
N HIS A 169 0.31 3.53 -4.17
CA HIS A 169 0.99 2.44 -3.48
C HIS A 169 0.56 1.04 -3.96
N VAL A 170 -0.70 0.85 -4.33
CA VAL A 170 -1.26 -0.45 -4.74
C VAL A 170 -1.19 -0.70 -6.24
N PHE A 171 -1.14 0.35 -7.07
CA PHE A 171 -1.17 0.19 -8.53
C PHE A 171 0.18 0.41 -9.22
N ILE A 172 1.10 1.15 -8.62
CA ILE A 172 2.33 1.60 -9.29
C ILE A 172 3.56 0.96 -8.62
N PRO A 173 4.34 0.11 -9.33
CA PRO A 173 5.67 -0.31 -8.86
C PRO A 173 6.57 0.92 -8.59
N PRO A 174 7.37 0.96 -7.49
CA PRO A 174 8.17 -0.16 -7.01
C PRO A 174 7.71 -0.80 -5.69
N THR A 175 6.44 -0.64 -5.31
CA THR A 175 5.93 -1.22 -4.07
C THR A 175 5.93 -2.75 -4.11
N PRO A 176 6.16 -3.43 -2.97
CA PRO A 176 6.36 -4.88 -2.96
C PRO A 176 5.22 -5.69 -3.58
N GLY A 177 3.97 -5.25 -3.42
CA GLY A 177 2.79 -5.94 -3.97
C GLY A 177 2.75 -5.95 -5.51
N PRO A 178 2.68 -4.78 -6.17
CA PRO A 178 2.75 -4.65 -7.63
C PRO A 178 4.00 -5.28 -8.25
N ILE A 179 5.16 -5.08 -7.62
CA ILE A 179 6.41 -5.70 -8.06
C ILE A 179 6.30 -7.23 -7.99
N ALA A 180 5.78 -7.79 -6.90
CA ALA A 180 5.61 -9.23 -6.74
C ALA A 180 4.68 -9.80 -7.82
N ALA A 181 3.56 -9.12 -8.10
CA ALA A 181 2.66 -9.52 -9.17
C ALA A 181 3.35 -9.49 -10.55
N ALA A 182 4.14 -8.46 -10.83
CA ALA A 182 4.91 -8.36 -12.07
C ALA A 182 5.95 -9.49 -12.21
N GLY A 183 6.66 -9.81 -11.12
CA GLY A 183 7.63 -10.91 -11.07
C GLY A 183 6.97 -12.28 -11.29
N MET A 184 5.82 -12.53 -10.66
CA MET A 184 5.07 -13.79 -10.83
C MET A 184 4.56 -13.99 -12.26
N LEU A 185 4.25 -12.90 -12.97
CA LEU A 185 3.80 -12.93 -14.37
C LEU A 185 4.96 -12.97 -15.38
N GLY A 186 6.22 -12.96 -14.91
CA GLY A 186 7.40 -12.94 -15.78
C GLY A 186 7.59 -11.62 -16.54
N LEU A 187 7.03 -10.52 -16.03
CA LEU A 187 7.07 -9.19 -16.67
C LEU A 187 8.28 -8.36 -16.23
N GLU A 188 9.33 -9.00 -15.71
CA GLU A 188 10.54 -8.35 -15.18
C GLU A 188 11.21 -7.43 -16.23
N ASN A 189 11.29 -7.89 -17.49
CA ASN A 189 11.87 -7.14 -18.61
C ASN A 189 10.96 -6.02 -19.13
N HIS A 190 9.69 -6.00 -18.71
CA HIS A 190 8.68 -5.03 -19.13
C HIS A 190 8.18 -4.17 -17.97
N LEU A 191 8.96 -4.08 -16.88
CA LEU A 191 8.56 -3.35 -15.68
C LEU A 191 8.17 -1.90 -15.96
N LEU A 192 8.85 -1.23 -16.92
CA LEU A 192 8.50 0.12 -17.35
C LEU A 192 7.06 0.19 -17.90
N TRP A 193 6.64 -0.80 -18.69
CA TRP A 193 5.27 -0.89 -19.18
C TRP A 193 4.29 -1.12 -18.04
N VAL A 194 4.64 -1.98 -17.07
CA VAL A 194 3.81 -2.20 -15.87
C VAL A 194 3.61 -0.91 -15.08
N ILE A 195 4.64 -0.08 -14.95
CA ILE A 195 4.54 1.24 -14.30
C ILE A 195 3.60 2.16 -15.07
N LEU A 196 3.75 2.26 -16.40
CA LEU A 196 2.91 3.12 -17.23
C LEU A 196 1.44 2.68 -17.20
N PHE A 197 1.18 1.39 -17.32
CA PHE A 197 -0.17 0.84 -17.20
C PHE A 197 -0.73 1.01 -15.79
N GLY A 198 0.07 0.79 -14.75
CA GLY A 198 -0.31 1.02 -13.35
C GLY A 198 -0.70 2.48 -13.10
N MET A 199 0.09 3.43 -13.60
CA MET A 199 -0.23 4.85 -13.57
C MET A 199 -1.56 5.13 -14.28
N GLY A 200 -1.72 4.66 -15.52
CA GLY A 200 -2.94 4.89 -16.30
C GLY A 200 -4.20 4.31 -15.64
N ILE A 201 -4.12 3.07 -15.14
CA ILE A 201 -5.23 2.39 -14.48
C ILE A 201 -5.56 3.07 -13.14
N SER A 202 -4.56 3.58 -12.41
CA SER A 202 -4.77 4.25 -11.12
C SER A 202 -5.57 5.55 -11.22
N ILE A 203 -5.65 6.18 -12.40
CA ILE A 203 -6.44 7.41 -12.62
C ILE A 203 -7.94 7.14 -12.46
N ILE A 204 -8.43 5.97 -12.87
CA ILE A 204 -9.85 5.61 -12.80
C ILE A 204 -10.35 5.61 -11.34
N PRO A 205 -9.74 4.87 -10.39
CA PRO A 205 -10.11 4.95 -9.00
C PRO A 205 -9.76 6.30 -8.36
N LEU A 206 -8.80 7.06 -8.89
CA LEU A 206 -8.50 8.42 -8.43
C LEU A 206 -9.70 9.35 -8.63
N ILE A 207 -10.35 9.26 -9.80
CA ILE A 207 -11.56 10.03 -10.11
C ILE A 207 -12.69 9.64 -9.16
N ALA A 208 -12.92 8.34 -8.97
CA ALA A 208 -13.94 7.86 -8.03
C ALA A 208 -13.67 8.32 -6.59
N ALA A 209 -12.41 8.28 -6.16
CA ALA A 209 -11.99 8.74 -4.85
C ALA A 209 -12.18 10.25 -4.66
N TYR A 210 -11.97 11.06 -5.70
CA TYR A 210 -12.21 12.50 -5.67
C TYR A 210 -13.70 12.83 -5.44
N PHE A 211 -14.61 12.14 -6.14
CA PHE A 211 -16.05 12.31 -5.91
C PHE A 211 -16.46 11.82 -4.51
N PHE A 212 -15.85 10.75 -4.03
CA PHE A 212 -16.10 10.27 -2.67
C PHE A 212 -15.58 11.23 -1.60
N SER A 213 -14.38 11.80 -1.77
CA SER A 213 -13.78 12.72 -0.81
C SER A 213 -14.58 14.03 -0.71
N THR A 214 -15.12 14.51 -1.83
CA THR A 214 -15.99 15.69 -1.86
C THR A 214 -17.34 15.40 -1.21
N TYR A 215 -17.91 14.21 -1.42
CA TYR A 215 -19.15 13.79 -0.76
C TYR A 215 -19.01 13.68 0.76
N ILE A 216 -18.01 12.96 1.26
CA ILE A 216 -17.88 12.70 2.71
C ILE A 216 -17.57 13.97 3.50
N GLY A 217 -16.86 14.93 2.90
CA GLY A 217 -16.56 16.23 3.49
C GLY A 217 -17.78 17.10 3.77
N THR A 218 -18.93 16.80 3.16
CA THR A 218 -20.20 17.50 3.45
C THR A 218 -21.00 16.85 4.58
N LYS A 219 -20.65 15.63 4.98
CA LYS A 219 -21.40 14.83 5.96
C LYS A 219 -20.74 14.72 7.33
N VAL A 220 -19.41 14.85 7.39
CA VAL A 220 -18.64 14.60 8.61
C VAL A 220 -17.75 15.81 8.86
N LYS A 221 -18.00 16.51 9.97
CA LYS A 221 -17.08 17.51 10.52
C LYS A 221 -16.11 16.83 11.48
N SER A 222 -14.84 17.23 11.47
CA SER A 222 -13.84 16.76 12.45
C SER A 222 -13.73 17.71 13.63
N ASP A 223 -13.26 17.22 14.77
CA ASP A 223 -12.88 18.06 15.92
C ASP A 223 -11.85 19.15 15.52
N GLU A 224 -10.95 18.85 14.57
CA GLU A 224 -10.03 19.83 13.98
C GLU A 224 -10.74 21.02 13.30
N GLU A 225 -11.96 20.84 12.81
CA GLU A 225 -12.76 21.93 12.22
C GLU A 225 -13.52 22.71 13.30
N LEU A 226 -13.98 22.00 14.36
CA LEU A 226 -14.65 22.61 15.51
C LEU A 226 -13.69 23.51 16.30
N ASP A 227 -12.46 23.07 16.54
CA ASP A 227 -11.41 23.90 17.19
C ASP A 227 -11.10 25.16 16.38
N ILE A 228 -11.12 25.08 15.04
CA ILE A 228 -10.86 26.25 14.18
C ILE A 228 -12.06 27.21 14.19
N GLU A 229 -13.30 26.70 14.15
CA GLU A 229 -14.51 27.51 14.29
C GLU A 229 -14.50 28.24 15.65
N GLU A 230 -14.28 27.52 16.77
CA GLU A 230 -14.21 28.10 18.13
C GLU A 230 -13.11 29.18 18.28
N ILE A 231 -11.90 28.92 17.76
CA ILE A 231 -10.82 29.90 17.76
C ILE A 231 -11.20 31.14 16.94
N SER A 232 -11.82 30.96 15.77
CA SER A 232 -12.22 32.08 14.91
C SER A 232 -13.33 32.94 15.53
N GLU A 233 -14.28 32.31 16.23
CA GLU A 233 -15.36 32.97 16.94
C GLU A 233 -14.81 33.76 18.14
N ALA A 234 -13.90 33.17 18.93
CA ALA A 234 -13.23 33.85 20.06
C ALA A 234 -12.47 35.11 19.61
N TYR A 235 -11.73 35.05 18.49
CA TYR A 235 -11.03 36.22 17.94
C TYR A 235 -11.96 37.30 17.40
N GLN A 236 -13.11 36.93 16.81
CA GLN A 236 -14.10 37.91 16.34
C GLN A 236 -14.81 38.60 17.51
N GLN A 237 -15.01 37.88 18.61
CA GLN A 237 -15.66 38.40 19.81
C GLN A 237 -14.76 39.36 20.60
N GLU A 238 -13.44 39.15 20.57
CA GLU A 238 -12.44 40.03 21.20
C GLU A 238 -12.18 41.33 20.42
N ASN A 239 -12.47 41.36 19.10
CA ASN A 239 -12.24 42.53 18.22
C ASN A 239 -13.50 43.34 17.87
N LEU A 240 -14.60 43.18 18.62
CA LEU A 240 -15.77 44.05 18.47
C LEU A 240 -15.46 45.44 19.05
N PRO A 241 -15.60 46.53 18.29
CA PRO A 241 -15.51 47.88 18.86
C PRO A 241 -16.66 48.06 19.86
N SER A 242 -16.31 48.41 21.09
CA SER A 242 -17.23 48.78 22.18
C SER A 242 -18.07 50.01 21.83
#